data_AF-A0A925DCE8-F1
#
_entry.id   AF-A0A925DCE8-F1
#
_cell.length_a   1.000
_cell.length_b   1.000
_cell.length_c   1.000
_cell.angle_alpha   90.00
_cell.angle_beta   90.00
_cell.angle_gamma   90.00
#
_symmetry.space_group_name_H-M   'P 1'
#
loop_
_entity.id
_entity.type
_entity.pdbx_description
1 polymer ?
#
loop_
_entity_poly.entity_id
_entity_poly.type
_entity_poly.pdbx_seq_one_letter_code
_entity_poly.pdbx_strand_id
1 'polypeptide(L)'
;MTTQGAKAVKKMRLGLVLAVLAALLSFTGLASAQADRSHNRVLAAFREVVSESTKSTVQITCDGQKAALGAIVDANGYIVTKASEIKGKIECQLQDGRKLPAQLIGRDPSLDLAMLKVEAKDLPVVAWRDETPAVGSWLATPGLHKDPVAIGVLSVTARKIAAPFGYMGVMPDEDEIVSRIASVSRGSAAEKAGLLAKDVIKTINGKEVKGRKQLVDTIHAYQPGETIELIVQRGTEELNVRVTLMSLSQIAHNDRGQPDRAEFQNNLGGPLSERRAGFILAIQHDTVLRPSECGGPIVDLDGKVIGINIARAGRVESYALPAATVRSMLPDLMSGKLAPMPVAEKIADKAAVPTAEPEKKVQ
;
A
#
# COMPACT_ATOMS: atom_id res chain seq x y z
N MET A 1 -37.67 -57.79 49.70
CA MET A 1 -36.37 -57.14 49.42
C MET A 1 -36.37 -56.70 47.96
N THR A 2 -36.50 -55.40 47.66
CA THR A 2 -36.07 -54.70 46.40
C THR A 2 -36.86 -53.39 46.20
N THR A 3 -36.53 -52.33 46.94
CA THR A 3 -36.99 -50.97 46.56
C THR A 3 -36.18 -49.83 47.20
N GLN A 4 -35.34 -50.11 48.22
CA GLN A 4 -34.47 -49.10 48.83
C GLN A 4 -33.11 -48.92 48.11
N GLY A 5 -32.55 -49.97 47.49
CA GLY A 5 -31.26 -49.87 46.78
C GLY A 5 -31.27 -49.01 45.51
N ALA A 6 -32.38 -49.00 44.77
CA ALA A 6 -32.47 -48.29 43.49
C ALA A 6 -32.54 -46.75 43.65
N LYS A 7 -33.09 -46.24 44.77
CA LYS A 7 -33.17 -44.80 45.02
C LYS A 7 -31.83 -44.19 45.46
N ALA A 8 -31.00 -44.95 46.17
CA ALA A 8 -29.67 -44.50 46.60
C ALA A 8 -28.70 -44.36 45.42
N VAL A 9 -28.67 -45.31 44.50
CA VAL A 9 -27.80 -45.29 43.32
C VAL A 9 -28.20 -44.18 42.33
N LYS A 10 -29.49 -43.88 42.20
CA LYS A 10 -29.99 -42.79 41.33
C LYS A 10 -29.68 -41.40 41.89
N LYS A 11 -29.76 -41.19 43.21
CA LYS A 11 -29.34 -39.94 43.87
C LYS A 11 -27.82 -39.72 43.78
N MET A 12 -27.03 -40.78 43.92
CA MET A 12 -25.56 -40.69 43.83
C MET A 12 -25.07 -40.40 42.40
N ARG A 13 -25.71 -40.99 41.38
CA ARG A 13 -25.43 -40.65 39.97
C ARG A 13 -25.84 -39.24 39.59
N LEU A 14 -26.95 -38.72 40.14
CA LEU A 14 -27.39 -37.35 39.86
C LEU A 14 -26.49 -36.30 40.54
N GLY A 15 -26.02 -36.57 41.77
CA GLY A 15 -25.08 -35.71 42.48
C GLY A 15 -23.69 -35.67 41.83
N LEU A 16 -23.20 -36.79 41.31
CA LEU A 16 -21.92 -36.85 40.60
C LEU A 16 -22.00 -36.14 39.23
N VAL A 17 -23.12 -36.27 38.51
CA VAL A 17 -23.33 -35.55 37.24
C VAL A 17 -23.45 -34.04 37.46
N LEU A 18 -24.12 -33.59 38.54
CA LEU A 18 -24.16 -32.16 38.87
C LEU A 18 -22.81 -31.61 39.33
N ALA A 19 -22.00 -32.37 40.07
CA ALA A 19 -20.67 -31.96 40.49
C ALA A 19 -19.68 -31.88 39.31
N VAL A 20 -19.80 -32.78 38.33
CA VAL A 20 -19.02 -32.73 37.09
C VAL A 20 -19.49 -31.58 36.18
N LEU A 21 -20.80 -31.31 36.10
CA LEU A 21 -21.31 -30.13 35.39
C LEU A 21 -20.87 -28.81 36.05
N ALA A 22 -20.86 -28.73 37.38
CA ALA A 22 -20.38 -27.57 38.12
C ALA A 22 -18.86 -27.39 37.95
N ALA A 23 -18.07 -28.47 37.96
CA ALA A 23 -16.63 -28.39 37.67
C ALA A 23 -16.31 -28.02 36.21
N LEU A 24 -17.17 -28.41 35.25
CA LEU A 24 -17.10 -27.98 33.85
C LEU A 24 -17.56 -26.51 33.65
N LEU A 25 -18.41 -25.98 34.52
CA LEU A 25 -18.82 -24.57 34.53
C LEU A 25 -17.81 -23.65 35.28
N SER A 26 -17.01 -24.21 36.18
CA SER A 26 -15.92 -23.50 36.88
C SER A 26 -14.63 -23.37 36.06
N PHE A 27 -14.55 -24.05 34.91
CA PHE A 27 -13.57 -23.79 33.86
C PHE A 27 -14.17 -22.90 32.76
N THR A 28 -15.04 -21.96 33.13
CA THR A 28 -15.20 -20.74 32.35
C THR A 28 -13.87 -20.02 32.48
N GLY A 29 -13.03 -20.21 31.46
CA GLY A 29 -11.69 -19.66 31.44
C GLY A 29 -11.73 -18.21 31.89
N LEU A 30 -10.83 -17.85 32.82
CA LEU A 30 -10.16 -16.58 32.68
C LEU A 30 -9.45 -16.62 31.31
N ALA A 31 -10.21 -16.44 30.24
CA ALA A 31 -9.71 -15.65 29.14
C ALA A 31 -9.42 -14.32 29.80
N SER A 32 -8.16 -14.08 30.17
CA SER A 32 -7.72 -12.71 30.32
C SER A 32 -8.21 -12.03 29.05
N ALA A 33 -9.17 -11.13 29.16
CA ALA A 33 -9.54 -10.23 28.10
C ALA A 33 -8.29 -9.38 27.87
N GLN A 34 -7.33 -9.95 27.16
CA GLN A 34 -6.08 -9.31 26.85
C GLN A 34 -6.52 -8.22 25.89
N ALA A 35 -6.70 -7.03 26.44
CA ALA A 35 -7.01 -5.84 25.70
C ALA A 35 -5.78 -5.53 24.86
N ASP A 36 -5.68 -6.20 23.72
CA ASP A 36 -4.71 -5.84 22.71
C ASP A 36 -5.01 -4.42 22.22
N ARG A 37 -4.08 -3.87 21.46
CA ARG A 37 -4.13 -2.48 21.03
C ARG A 37 -5.35 -2.15 20.15
N SER A 38 -5.97 -3.15 19.53
CA SER A 38 -7.17 -2.99 18.70
C SER A 38 -8.47 -3.18 19.49
N HIS A 39 -8.38 -3.57 20.76
CA HIS A 39 -9.54 -3.78 21.61
C HIS A 39 -10.29 -2.45 21.84
N ASN A 40 -11.63 -2.48 21.75
CA ASN A 40 -12.49 -1.29 21.83
C ASN A 40 -12.24 -0.42 23.07
N ARG A 41 -11.91 -1.03 24.22
CA ARG A 41 -11.58 -0.30 25.45
C ARG A 41 -10.32 0.56 25.30
N VAL A 42 -9.33 0.08 24.56
CA VAL A 42 -8.07 0.82 24.32
C VAL A 42 -8.33 1.94 23.31
N LEU A 43 -9.03 1.66 22.22
CA LEU A 43 -9.42 2.69 21.24
C LEU A 43 -10.24 3.81 21.90
N ALA A 44 -11.20 3.46 22.76
CA ALA A 44 -12.02 4.43 23.49
C ALA A 44 -11.21 5.36 24.40
N ALA A 45 -10.03 4.96 24.87
CA ALA A 45 -9.14 5.83 25.67
C ALA A 45 -8.55 6.98 24.84
N PHE A 46 -8.53 6.86 23.51
CA PHE A 46 -8.04 7.88 22.57
C PHE A 46 -9.18 8.71 21.95
N ARG A 47 -10.43 8.53 22.40
CA ARG A 47 -11.61 9.25 21.88
C ARG A 47 -11.43 10.76 21.94
N GLU A 48 -10.94 11.27 23.06
CA GLU A 48 -10.73 12.71 23.26
C GLU A 48 -9.67 13.24 22.29
N VAL A 49 -8.56 12.51 22.15
CA VAL A 49 -7.44 12.83 21.25
C VAL A 49 -7.92 13.04 19.81
N VAL A 50 -8.78 12.16 19.30
CA VAL A 50 -9.24 12.25 17.90
C VAL A 50 -10.43 13.17 17.68
N SER A 51 -11.12 13.61 18.73
CA SER A 51 -12.42 14.28 18.66
C SER A 51 -12.50 15.45 17.66
N GLU A 52 -11.51 16.34 17.66
CA GLU A 52 -11.45 17.47 16.72
C GLU A 52 -11.06 17.02 15.30
N SER A 53 -10.08 16.11 15.17
CA SER A 53 -9.63 15.60 13.88
C SER A 53 -10.69 14.76 13.15
N THR A 54 -11.56 14.07 13.89
CA THR A 54 -12.71 13.32 13.37
C THR A 54 -13.68 14.24 12.62
N LYS A 55 -13.88 15.49 13.07
CA LYS A 55 -14.76 16.45 12.37
C LYS A 55 -14.22 16.79 10.97
N SER A 56 -12.90 16.80 10.83
CA SER A 56 -12.19 17.13 9.59
C SER A 56 -11.80 15.89 8.76
N THR A 57 -12.30 14.71 9.13
CA THR A 57 -12.03 13.44 8.44
C THR A 57 -13.23 13.03 7.60
N VAL A 58 -12.99 12.59 6.38
CA VAL A 58 -14.03 12.12 5.45
C VAL A 58 -13.82 10.67 5.05
N GLN A 59 -14.90 9.98 4.67
CA GLN A 59 -14.83 8.67 4.04
C GLN A 59 -15.03 8.87 2.55
N ILE A 60 -14.07 8.40 1.77
CA ILE A 60 -14.12 8.48 0.32
C ILE A 60 -14.60 7.14 -0.22
N THR A 61 -15.58 7.20 -1.12
CA THR A 61 -16.05 6.06 -1.89
C THR A 61 -15.78 6.28 -3.37
N CYS A 62 -15.36 5.20 -4.03
CA CYS A 62 -15.17 5.13 -5.48
C CYS A 62 -16.13 4.08 -6.02
N ASP A 63 -17.00 4.47 -6.95
CA ASP A 63 -18.04 3.60 -7.53
C ASP A 63 -18.88 2.87 -6.46
N GLY A 64 -19.15 3.58 -5.34
CA GLY A 64 -19.93 3.08 -4.21
C GLY A 64 -19.18 2.21 -3.20
N GLN A 65 -17.90 1.89 -3.44
CA GLN A 65 -17.05 1.11 -2.53
C GLN A 65 -16.14 2.03 -1.71
N LYS A 66 -15.88 1.69 -0.44
CA LYS A 66 -14.92 2.43 0.39
C LYS A 66 -13.52 2.32 -0.21
N ALA A 67 -12.95 3.46 -0.57
CA ALA A 67 -11.65 3.54 -1.24
C ALA A 67 -10.55 4.07 -0.32
N ALA A 68 -10.85 5.09 0.47
CA ALA A 68 -9.89 5.74 1.35
C ALA A 68 -10.61 6.57 2.43
N LEU A 69 -9.88 6.99 3.46
CA LEU A 69 -10.22 8.18 4.24
C LEU A 69 -9.61 9.43 3.59
N GLY A 70 -10.01 10.61 4.04
CA GLY A 70 -9.43 11.88 3.61
C GLY A 70 -9.43 12.92 4.72
N ALA A 71 -8.62 13.96 4.55
CA ALA A 71 -8.53 15.10 5.46
C ALA A 71 -9.02 16.37 4.77
N ILE A 72 -9.94 17.10 5.40
CA ILE A 72 -10.39 18.42 4.94
C ILE A 72 -9.28 19.44 5.23
N VAL A 73 -8.76 20.07 4.18
CA VAL A 73 -7.61 20.98 4.24
C VAL A 73 -7.96 22.45 3.96
N ASP A 74 -9.18 22.71 3.48
CA ASP A 74 -9.72 24.06 3.30
C ASP A 74 -11.23 24.05 3.58
N ALA A 75 -11.73 25.13 4.19
CA ALA A 75 -13.13 25.26 4.58
C ALA A 75 -14.11 25.26 3.39
N ASN A 76 -13.63 25.55 2.17
CA ASN A 76 -14.41 25.52 0.93
C ASN A 76 -14.48 24.14 0.26
N GLY A 77 -14.16 23.07 1.00
CA GLY A 77 -14.38 21.70 0.52
C GLY A 77 -13.20 21.07 -0.20
N TYR A 78 -11.97 21.53 0.03
CA TYR A 78 -10.78 20.82 -0.45
C TYR A 78 -10.37 19.73 0.53
N ILE A 79 -10.12 18.54 0.00
CA ILE A 79 -9.84 17.32 0.75
C ILE A 79 -8.58 16.68 0.17
N VAL A 80 -7.58 16.42 1.01
CA VAL A 80 -6.40 15.64 0.62
C VAL A 80 -6.59 14.17 0.99
N THR A 81 -6.12 13.27 0.14
CA THR A 81 -6.14 11.81 0.36
C THR A 81 -5.00 11.13 -0.38
N LYS A 82 -4.92 9.79 -0.30
CA LYS A 82 -3.99 8.99 -1.08
C LYS A 82 -4.44 8.87 -2.54
N ALA A 83 -3.52 8.90 -3.50
CA ALA A 83 -3.84 8.83 -4.92
C ALA A 83 -4.13 7.40 -5.41
N SER A 84 -3.41 6.40 -4.89
CA SER A 84 -3.41 5.03 -5.39
C SER A 84 -4.79 4.34 -5.39
N GLU A 85 -5.71 4.73 -4.51
CA GLU A 85 -7.06 4.14 -4.40
C GLU A 85 -8.14 4.95 -5.13
N ILE A 86 -7.81 6.15 -5.62
CA ILE A 86 -8.80 7.06 -6.21
C ILE A 86 -8.95 6.78 -7.69
N LYS A 87 -10.10 6.18 -8.05
CA LYS A 87 -10.49 5.72 -9.38
C LYS A 87 -12.02 5.91 -9.55
N GLY A 88 -12.51 6.03 -10.78
CA GLY A 88 -13.95 6.05 -11.05
C GLY A 88 -14.71 7.25 -10.49
N LYS A 89 -16.00 7.06 -10.18
CA LYS A 89 -16.89 8.10 -9.62
C LYS A 89 -16.63 8.27 -8.13
N ILE A 90 -16.29 9.49 -7.71
CA ILE A 90 -15.86 9.81 -6.35
C ILE A 90 -16.99 10.48 -5.56
N GLU A 91 -17.21 10.02 -4.33
CA GLU A 91 -18.10 10.65 -3.35
C GLU A 91 -17.38 10.73 -2.00
N CYS A 92 -17.57 11.83 -1.28
CA CYS A 92 -17.05 12.03 0.07
C CYS A 92 -18.21 12.08 1.06
N GLN A 93 -18.16 11.22 2.07
CA GLN A 93 -19.04 11.27 3.24
C GLN A 93 -18.36 12.08 4.35
N LEU A 94 -19.01 13.15 4.78
CA LEU A 94 -18.60 13.97 5.92
C LEU A 94 -18.99 13.30 7.25
N GLN A 95 -18.42 13.79 8.35
CA GLN A 95 -18.71 13.30 9.70
C GLN A 95 -20.19 13.49 10.10
N ASP A 96 -20.84 14.54 9.60
CA ASP A 96 -22.27 14.82 9.81
C ASP A 96 -23.20 13.89 9.01
N GLY A 97 -22.64 12.98 8.20
CA GLY A 97 -23.37 12.01 7.40
C GLY A 97 -23.72 12.46 5.98
N ARG A 98 -23.53 13.74 5.63
CA ARG A 98 -23.73 14.21 4.24
C ARG A 98 -22.78 13.50 3.29
N LYS A 99 -23.30 13.12 2.13
CA LYS A 99 -22.56 12.51 1.03
C LYS A 99 -22.56 13.45 -0.15
N LEU A 100 -21.37 13.84 -0.60
CA LEU A 100 -21.18 14.86 -1.62
C LEU A 100 -20.35 14.27 -2.78
N PRO A 101 -20.79 14.44 -4.03
CA PRO A 101 -19.95 14.16 -5.19
C PRO A 101 -18.65 14.97 -5.09
N ALA A 102 -17.53 14.34 -5.42
CA ALA A 102 -16.23 14.96 -5.36
C ALA A 102 -15.55 14.97 -6.74
N GLN A 103 -14.86 16.06 -7.05
CA GLN A 103 -14.04 16.19 -8.25
C GLN A 103 -12.57 16.00 -7.89
N LEU A 104 -11.82 15.27 -8.71
CA LEU A 104 -10.36 15.17 -8.59
C LEU A 104 -9.73 16.41 -9.23
N ILE A 105 -9.16 17.29 -8.40
CA ILE A 105 -8.56 18.57 -8.82
C ILE A 105 -7.09 18.41 -9.16
N GLY A 106 -6.37 17.61 -8.37
CA GLY A 106 -4.93 17.42 -8.52
C GLY A 106 -4.48 16.05 -8.06
N ARG A 107 -3.41 15.53 -8.67
CA ARG A 107 -2.84 14.23 -8.35
C ARG A 107 -1.32 14.27 -8.47
N ASP A 108 -0.63 13.85 -7.43
CA ASP A 108 0.81 13.59 -7.42
C ASP A 108 1.06 12.09 -7.16
N PRO A 109 1.28 11.30 -8.22
CA PRO A 109 1.62 9.88 -8.07
C PRO A 109 2.95 9.64 -7.33
N SER A 110 3.91 10.58 -7.35
CA SER A 110 5.21 10.38 -6.71
C SER A 110 5.07 10.32 -5.18
N LEU A 111 4.23 11.21 -4.63
CA LEU A 111 3.91 11.30 -3.20
C LEU A 111 2.69 10.49 -2.77
N ASP A 112 1.99 9.87 -3.73
CA ASP A 112 0.69 9.24 -3.52
C ASP A 112 -0.39 10.21 -3.02
N LEU A 113 -0.40 11.48 -3.45
CA LEU A 113 -1.40 12.45 -3.01
C LEU A 113 -2.43 12.74 -4.09
N ALA A 114 -3.68 12.87 -3.66
CA ALA A 114 -4.78 13.38 -4.48
C ALA A 114 -5.51 14.49 -3.73
N MET A 115 -5.92 15.50 -4.48
CA MET A 115 -6.74 16.61 -4.01
C MET A 115 -8.13 16.50 -4.62
N LEU A 116 -9.12 16.40 -3.76
CA LEU A 116 -10.52 16.35 -4.10
C LEU A 116 -11.21 17.67 -3.74
N LYS A 117 -12.26 18.01 -4.47
CA LYS A 117 -13.14 19.14 -4.19
C LYS A 117 -14.58 18.69 -4.09
N VAL A 118 -15.25 19.07 -3.01
CA VAL A 118 -16.70 18.93 -2.82
C VAL A 118 -17.37 20.30 -2.78
N GLU A 119 -18.63 20.37 -3.17
CA GLU A 119 -19.43 21.59 -3.08
C GLU A 119 -20.02 21.77 -1.67
N ALA A 120 -19.19 22.29 -0.75
CA ALA A 120 -19.56 22.66 0.61
C ALA A 120 -18.67 23.81 1.12
N LYS A 121 -19.16 24.55 2.11
CA LYS A 121 -18.47 25.66 2.78
C LYS A 121 -18.50 25.47 4.29
N ASP A 122 -17.69 26.27 4.98
CA ASP A 122 -17.61 26.31 6.45
C ASP A 122 -17.27 24.94 7.07
N LEU A 123 -16.49 24.15 6.34
CA LEU A 123 -16.05 22.83 6.82
C LEU A 123 -14.94 22.96 7.87
N PRO A 124 -14.93 22.09 8.89
CA PRO A 124 -13.81 22.00 9.82
C PRO A 124 -12.55 21.54 9.07
N VAL A 125 -11.43 22.21 9.36
CA VAL A 125 -10.14 21.96 8.71
C VAL A 125 -9.19 21.31 9.70
N VAL A 126 -8.36 20.38 9.20
CA VAL A 126 -7.35 19.73 10.04
C VAL A 126 -6.38 20.72 10.67
N ALA A 127 -6.07 20.51 11.95
CA ALA A 127 -5.03 21.24 12.66
C ALA A 127 -3.70 20.51 12.51
N TRP A 128 -2.76 21.09 11.77
CA TRP A 128 -1.45 20.48 11.53
C TRP A 128 -0.49 20.64 12.70
N ARG A 129 0.46 19.71 12.82
CA ARG A 129 1.71 19.89 13.55
C ARG A 129 2.85 19.98 12.53
N ASP A 130 3.74 20.94 12.72
CA ASP A 130 4.86 21.18 11.79
C ASP A 130 6.01 20.20 11.98
N GLU A 131 6.31 19.86 13.24
CA GLU A 131 7.40 18.98 13.60
C GLU A 131 6.95 17.53 13.70
N THR A 132 7.72 16.61 13.11
CA THR A 132 7.46 15.19 13.31
C THR A 132 7.82 14.81 14.75
N PRO A 133 6.91 14.15 15.51
CA PRO A 133 7.20 13.71 16.88
C PRO A 133 8.41 12.76 16.95
N ALA A 134 8.93 12.56 18.16
CA ALA A 134 10.01 11.60 18.39
C ALA A 134 9.54 10.15 18.15
N VAL A 135 10.45 9.27 17.73
CA VAL A 135 10.21 7.82 17.67
C VAL A 135 9.74 7.31 19.04
N GLY A 136 8.73 6.44 19.05
CA GLY A 136 8.05 5.95 20.24
C GLY A 136 6.84 6.78 20.66
N SER A 137 6.60 7.94 20.04
CA SER A 137 5.40 8.75 20.31
C SER A 137 4.12 8.00 19.91
N TRP A 138 3.10 8.08 20.76
CA TRP A 138 1.78 7.54 20.46
C TRP A 138 1.09 8.33 19.35
N LEU A 139 0.42 7.60 18.48
CA LEU A 139 -0.35 8.14 17.36
C LEU A 139 -1.77 7.57 17.36
N ALA A 140 -2.71 8.27 16.73
CA ALA A 140 -4.06 7.79 16.47
C ALA A 140 -4.50 8.14 15.04
N THR A 141 -5.28 7.28 14.41
CA THR A 141 -5.93 7.54 13.13
C THR A 141 -7.42 7.76 13.37
N PRO A 142 -7.94 8.99 13.21
CA PRO A 142 -9.38 9.25 13.25
C PRO A 142 -10.10 8.54 12.10
N GLY A 143 -11.40 8.31 12.32
CA GLY A 143 -12.34 7.94 11.27
C GLY A 143 -13.58 8.83 11.37
N LEU A 144 -14.73 8.33 10.93
CA LEU A 144 -16.00 9.07 11.03
C LEU A 144 -16.70 8.86 12.38
N HIS A 145 -16.20 7.93 13.19
CA HIS A 145 -16.78 7.59 14.49
C HIS A 145 -16.02 8.27 15.62
N LYS A 146 -16.63 8.25 16.81
CA LYS A 146 -16.06 8.85 18.03
C LYS A 146 -14.73 8.22 18.43
N ASP A 147 -14.57 6.91 18.21
CA ASP A 147 -13.36 6.18 18.56
C ASP A 147 -12.43 6.14 17.32
N PRO A 148 -11.10 6.18 17.51
CA PRO A 148 -10.16 6.07 16.39
C PRO A 148 -10.29 4.73 15.67
N VAL A 149 -9.96 4.74 14.38
CA VAL A 149 -9.88 3.53 13.56
C VAL A 149 -8.71 2.66 14.00
N ALA A 150 -7.59 3.29 14.32
CA ALA A 150 -6.41 2.62 14.83
C ALA A 150 -5.61 3.54 15.73
N ILE A 151 -4.89 2.96 16.69
CA ILE A 151 -3.87 3.65 17.47
C ILE A 151 -2.51 3.04 17.17
N GLY A 152 -1.44 3.76 17.51
CA GLY A 152 -0.15 3.85 16.84
C GLY A 152 1.02 4.10 17.77
N VAL A 153 2.22 3.65 17.41
CA VAL A 153 3.44 4.38 17.74
C VAL A 153 4.18 4.75 16.47
N LEU A 154 4.82 5.92 16.47
CA LEU A 154 5.79 6.29 15.46
C LEU A 154 7.03 5.41 15.61
N SER A 155 7.33 4.58 14.60
CA SER A 155 8.42 3.59 14.68
C SER A 155 9.70 4.06 14.00
N VAL A 156 9.58 4.78 12.87
CA VAL A 156 10.74 5.29 12.13
C VAL A 156 10.44 6.66 11.57
N THR A 157 11.43 7.55 11.65
CA THR A 157 11.39 8.88 11.05
C THR A 157 11.31 8.81 9.53
N ALA A 158 11.02 9.97 8.94
CA ALA A 158 10.82 10.11 7.51
C ALA A 158 12.05 9.62 6.72
N ARG A 159 11.83 8.71 5.77
CA ARG A 159 12.88 8.22 4.86
C ARG A 159 12.29 7.85 3.50
N LYS A 160 13.17 7.71 2.50
CA LYS A 160 12.78 7.14 1.21
C LYS A 160 12.44 5.66 1.38
N ILE A 161 11.28 5.25 0.87
CA ILE A 161 10.89 3.84 0.78
C ILE A 161 11.17 3.39 -0.64
N ALA A 162 12.25 2.60 -0.81
CA ALA A 162 12.65 2.13 -2.12
C ALA A 162 11.53 1.32 -2.78
N ALA A 163 11.25 1.59 -4.06
CA ALA A 163 10.37 0.73 -4.83
C ALA A 163 11.02 -0.64 -5.01
N PRO A 164 10.26 -1.75 -5.00
CA PRO A 164 10.78 -3.00 -5.51
C PRO A 164 11.14 -2.79 -6.97
N PHE A 165 12.30 -3.29 -7.38
CA PHE A 165 12.69 -3.31 -8.77
C PHE A 165 12.36 -4.68 -9.37
N GLY A 166 12.02 -4.69 -10.65
CA GLY A 166 11.85 -5.91 -11.40
C GLY A 166 13.17 -6.68 -11.46
N TYR A 167 13.11 -7.98 -11.22
CA TYR A 167 14.24 -8.88 -11.27
C TYR A 167 14.16 -9.75 -12.52
N MET A 168 15.15 -9.59 -13.40
CA MET A 168 15.27 -10.40 -14.61
C MET A 168 16.01 -11.72 -14.34
N GLY A 169 17.03 -11.70 -13.48
CA GLY A 169 17.83 -12.88 -13.12
C GLY A 169 18.95 -13.24 -14.09
N VAL A 170 19.56 -12.22 -14.69
CA VAL A 170 20.83 -12.34 -15.41
C VAL A 170 21.96 -11.78 -14.57
N MET A 171 23.12 -12.42 -14.64
CA MET A 171 24.38 -11.82 -14.22
C MET A 171 25.07 -11.30 -15.49
N PRO A 172 25.20 -9.98 -15.68
CA PRO A 172 26.01 -9.44 -16.77
C PRO A 172 27.49 -9.71 -16.53
N ASP A 173 28.28 -9.78 -17.61
CA ASP A 173 29.74 -9.77 -17.50
C ASP A 173 30.27 -8.39 -17.04
N GLU A 174 31.58 -8.26 -16.90
CA GLU A 174 32.21 -7.01 -16.45
C GLU A 174 32.44 -5.99 -17.57
N ASP A 175 31.91 -6.24 -18.79
CA ASP A 175 32.09 -5.34 -19.92
C ASP A 175 31.27 -4.04 -19.71
N GLU A 176 31.95 -2.90 -19.84
CA GLU A 176 31.37 -1.58 -19.65
C GLU A 176 30.64 -1.06 -20.91
N ILE A 177 30.81 -1.71 -22.05
CA ILE A 177 30.27 -1.30 -23.35
C ILE A 177 29.24 -2.29 -23.86
N VAL A 178 29.47 -3.59 -23.67
CA VAL A 178 28.63 -4.67 -24.18
C VAL A 178 27.78 -5.24 -23.06
N SER A 179 26.45 -5.23 -23.21
CA SER A 179 25.52 -5.76 -22.21
C SER A 179 25.37 -7.29 -22.34
N ARG A 180 26.48 -8.04 -22.17
CA ARG A 180 26.50 -9.49 -22.35
C ARG A 180 26.11 -10.22 -21.06
N ILE A 181 25.31 -11.27 -21.20
CA ILE A 181 24.91 -12.13 -20.09
C ILE A 181 26.04 -13.13 -19.80
N ALA A 182 26.64 -13.07 -18.61
CA ALA A 182 27.58 -14.08 -18.13
C ALA A 182 26.86 -15.36 -17.69
N SER A 183 25.76 -15.23 -16.95
CA SER A 183 24.95 -16.37 -16.52
C SER A 183 23.48 -16.00 -16.30
N VAL A 184 22.63 -17.02 -16.34
CA VAL A 184 21.19 -16.90 -16.09
C VAL A 184 20.85 -17.71 -14.84
N SER A 185 20.16 -17.10 -13.90
CA SER A 185 19.72 -17.75 -12.67
C SER A 185 18.57 -18.72 -12.95
N ARG A 186 18.60 -19.90 -12.32
CA ARG A 186 17.52 -20.89 -12.42
C ARG A 186 16.21 -20.35 -11.82
N GLY A 187 15.08 -20.65 -12.45
CA GLY A 187 13.74 -20.23 -12.05
C GLY A 187 13.46 -18.73 -12.26
N SER A 188 14.37 -18.00 -12.90
CA SER A 188 14.26 -16.56 -13.13
C SER A 188 13.35 -16.18 -14.29
N ALA A 189 13.04 -14.90 -14.41
CA ALA A 189 12.33 -14.35 -15.56
C ALA A 189 13.10 -14.56 -16.87
N ALA A 190 14.42 -14.38 -16.84
CA ALA A 190 15.32 -14.59 -17.97
C ALA A 190 15.30 -16.04 -18.47
N GLU A 191 15.40 -17.01 -17.55
CA GLU A 191 15.33 -18.44 -17.91
C GLU A 191 13.97 -18.78 -18.55
N LYS A 192 12.87 -18.32 -17.93
CA LYS A 192 11.51 -18.53 -18.45
C LYS A 192 11.29 -17.90 -19.83
N ALA A 193 11.95 -16.78 -20.10
CA ALA A 193 11.92 -16.10 -21.39
C ALA A 193 12.91 -16.68 -22.41
N GLY A 194 13.72 -17.69 -22.02
CA GLY A 194 14.66 -18.36 -22.90
C GLY A 194 15.94 -17.58 -23.18
N LEU A 195 16.32 -16.62 -22.32
CA LEU A 195 17.64 -16.00 -22.38
C LEU A 195 18.72 -16.98 -21.94
N LEU A 196 19.89 -16.86 -22.55
CA LEU A 196 21.02 -17.77 -22.34
C LEU A 196 22.29 -16.98 -21.98
N ALA A 197 23.27 -17.68 -21.39
CA ALA A 197 24.61 -17.13 -21.26
C ALA A 197 25.18 -16.80 -22.65
N LYS A 198 25.98 -15.73 -22.73
CA LYS A 198 26.58 -15.11 -23.92
C LYS A 198 25.64 -14.33 -24.83
N ASP A 199 24.33 -14.32 -24.56
CA ASP A 199 23.41 -13.39 -25.20
C ASP A 199 23.84 -11.93 -24.92
N VAL A 200 23.75 -11.06 -25.92
CA VAL A 200 24.04 -9.63 -25.79
C VAL A 200 22.75 -8.83 -25.91
N ILE A 201 22.37 -8.13 -24.86
CA ILE A 201 21.16 -7.29 -24.87
C ILE A 201 21.51 -5.95 -25.53
N LYS A 202 20.90 -5.66 -26.68
CA LYS A 202 21.09 -4.39 -27.39
C LYS A 202 20.14 -3.30 -26.89
N THR A 203 18.86 -3.65 -26.74
CA THR A 203 17.83 -2.69 -26.34
C THR A 203 16.84 -3.28 -25.34
N ILE A 204 16.24 -2.38 -24.56
CA ILE A 204 15.12 -2.66 -23.66
C ILE A 204 14.01 -1.65 -23.98
N ASN A 205 12.84 -2.13 -24.42
CA ASN A 205 11.71 -1.31 -24.85
C ASN A 205 12.14 -0.19 -25.83
N GLY A 206 13.00 -0.54 -26.80
CA GLY A 206 13.54 0.39 -27.79
C GLY A 206 14.68 1.30 -27.31
N LYS A 207 14.99 1.33 -26.01
CA LYS A 207 16.12 2.09 -25.48
C LYS A 207 17.41 1.27 -25.58
N GLU A 208 18.45 1.84 -26.21
CA GLU A 208 19.77 1.20 -26.29
C GLU A 208 20.41 1.07 -24.90
N VAL A 209 21.06 -0.07 -24.66
CA VAL A 209 21.69 -0.41 -23.40
C VAL A 209 23.12 -0.90 -23.62
N LYS A 210 24.09 -0.23 -22.99
CA LYS A 210 25.52 -0.50 -23.09
C LYS A 210 26.13 -0.84 -21.74
N GLY A 211 26.77 -2.00 -21.69
CA GLY A 211 27.47 -2.50 -20.53
C GLY A 211 26.60 -2.82 -19.33
N ARG A 212 27.27 -3.37 -18.31
CA ARG A 212 26.65 -3.82 -17.07
C ARG A 212 25.83 -2.73 -16.36
N LYS A 213 26.38 -1.53 -16.20
CA LYS A 213 25.75 -0.47 -15.39
C LYS A 213 24.43 -0.02 -16.00
N GLN A 214 24.42 0.32 -17.29
CA GLN A 214 23.22 0.79 -17.95
C GLN A 214 22.16 -0.32 -18.01
N LEU A 215 22.57 -1.57 -18.17
CA LEU A 215 21.65 -2.71 -18.15
C LEU A 215 20.93 -2.84 -16.80
N VAL A 216 21.70 -2.87 -15.72
CA VAL A 216 21.14 -2.97 -14.37
C VAL A 216 20.25 -1.77 -14.04
N ASP A 217 20.72 -0.55 -14.31
CA ASP A 217 19.96 0.68 -14.03
C ASP A 217 18.66 0.74 -14.86
N THR A 218 18.69 0.26 -16.11
CA THR A 218 17.50 0.23 -16.98
C THR A 218 16.50 -0.81 -16.51
N ILE A 219 16.93 -2.01 -16.12
CA ILE A 219 16.03 -3.05 -15.57
C ILE A 219 15.41 -2.58 -14.25
N HIS A 220 16.18 -1.93 -13.38
CA HIS A 220 15.70 -1.45 -12.09
C HIS A 220 14.69 -0.30 -12.18
N ALA A 221 14.52 0.31 -13.34
CA ALA A 221 13.47 1.30 -13.58
C ALA A 221 12.07 0.68 -13.70
N TYR A 222 11.98 -0.64 -13.94
CA TYR A 222 10.72 -1.38 -14.10
C TYR A 222 10.30 -2.06 -12.79
N GLN A 223 9.01 -2.31 -12.65
CA GLN A 223 8.42 -2.98 -11.49
C GLN A 223 8.29 -4.50 -11.70
N PRO A 224 8.25 -5.31 -10.62
CA PRO A 224 7.86 -6.71 -10.72
C PRO A 224 6.50 -6.88 -11.41
N GLY A 225 6.39 -7.86 -12.30
CA GLY A 225 5.19 -8.14 -13.10
C GLY A 225 5.13 -7.37 -14.43
N GLU A 226 5.93 -6.33 -14.62
CA GLU A 226 6.02 -5.65 -15.91
C GLU A 226 6.73 -6.52 -16.94
N THR A 227 6.23 -6.49 -18.18
CA THR A 227 6.87 -7.15 -19.32
C THR A 227 7.71 -6.13 -20.09
N ILE A 228 8.98 -6.47 -20.28
CA ILE A 228 9.92 -5.69 -21.12
C ILE A 228 10.22 -6.45 -22.40
N GLU A 229 10.35 -5.72 -23.50
CA GLU A 229 10.80 -6.23 -24.80
C GLU A 229 12.30 -6.01 -24.95
N LEU A 230 13.02 -7.08 -25.23
CA LEU A 230 14.46 -7.07 -25.43
C LEU A 230 14.79 -7.35 -26.90
N ILE A 231 15.72 -6.58 -27.46
CA ILE A 231 16.44 -7.01 -28.65
C ILE A 231 17.75 -7.64 -28.19
N VAL A 232 17.92 -8.92 -28.50
CA VAL A 232 19.04 -9.74 -28.04
C VAL A 232 19.81 -10.29 -29.23
N GLN A 233 21.12 -10.13 -29.24
CA GLN A 233 21.99 -10.79 -30.20
C GLN A 233 22.49 -12.11 -29.63
N ARG A 234 22.17 -13.21 -30.32
CA ARG A 234 22.62 -14.56 -30.00
C ARG A 234 23.47 -15.09 -31.15
N GLY A 235 24.79 -15.04 -30.97
CA GLY A 235 25.73 -15.31 -32.06
C GLY A 235 25.57 -14.27 -33.18
N THR A 236 25.10 -14.70 -34.35
CA THR A 236 24.84 -13.84 -35.52
C THR A 236 23.38 -13.42 -35.67
N GLU A 237 22.47 -14.02 -34.91
CA GLU A 237 21.03 -13.77 -35.00
C GLU A 237 20.58 -12.70 -34.02
N GLU A 238 19.54 -11.95 -34.40
CA GLU A 238 18.88 -10.97 -33.55
C GLU A 238 17.47 -11.45 -33.21
N LEU A 239 17.16 -11.50 -31.92
CA LEU A 239 15.95 -12.07 -31.37
C LEU A 239 15.19 -11.00 -30.60
N ASN A 240 13.86 -10.94 -30.79
CA ASN A 240 12.98 -10.18 -29.91
C ASN A 240 12.47 -11.10 -28.79
N VAL A 241 12.83 -10.79 -27.55
CA VAL A 241 12.50 -11.60 -26.37
C VAL A 241 11.66 -10.76 -25.41
N ARG A 242 10.44 -11.23 -25.11
CA ARG A 242 9.59 -10.64 -24.08
C ARG A 242 9.86 -11.28 -22.72
N VAL A 243 10.20 -10.46 -21.74
CA VAL A 243 10.53 -10.91 -20.39
C VAL A 243 9.60 -10.26 -19.39
N THR A 244 8.81 -11.06 -18.67
CA THR A 244 8.01 -10.58 -17.53
C THR A 244 8.85 -10.62 -16.26
N LEU A 245 9.18 -9.44 -15.73
CA LEU A 245 10.04 -9.30 -14.56
C LEU A 245 9.39 -9.90 -13.32
N MET A 246 10.19 -10.47 -12.43
CA MET A 246 9.72 -11.08 -11.19
C MET A 246 10.13 -10.24 -9.98
N SER A 247 9.56 -10.52 -8.81
CA SER A 247 10.13 -10.04 -7.54
C SER A 247 11.34 -10.90 -7.17
N LEU A 248 12.41 -10.30 -6.63
CA LEU A 248 13.54 -11.06 -6.09
C LEU A 248 13.09 -12.09 -5.03
N SER A 249 12.05 -11.76 -4.25
CA SER A 249 11.49 -12.66 -3.23
C SER A 249 10.83 -13.91 -3.81
N GLN A 250 10.28 -13.83 -5.03
CA GLN A 250 9.69 -14.98 -5.71
C GLN A 250 10.75 -16.01 -6.14
N ILE A 251 12.00 -15.61 -6.36
CA ILE A 251 13.07 -16.52 -6.81
C ILE A 251 13.74 -17.23 -5.66
N ALA A 252 13.96 -16.53 -4.53
CA ALA A 252 14.51 -17.14 -3.32
C ALA A 252 13.66 -18.30 -2.76
N HIS A 253 12.40 -18.41 -3.19
CA HIS A 253 11.43 -19.42 -2.70
C HIS A 253 10.96 -20.42 -3.77
N ASN A 254 11.45 -20.32 -5.02
CA ASN A 254 11.00 -21.16 -6.13
C ASN A 254 11.49 -22.63 -6.10
N ASP A 255 12.26 -23.06 -5.10
CA ASP A 255 12.69 -24.46 -5.00
C ASP A 255 11.55 -25.45 -4.64
N ARG A 256 10.36 -24.98 -4.20
CA ARG A 256 9.27 -25.88 -3.77
C ARG A 256 7.84 -25.46 -4.15
N GLY A 257 7.65 -24.45 -5.00
CA GLY A 257 6.31 -23.97 -5.37
C GLY A 257 5.47 -23.46 -4.17
N GLN A 258 6.12 -23.11 -3.07
CA GLN A 258 5.46 -22.53 -1.90
C GLN A 258 5.32 -21.02 -2.08
N PRO A 259 4.20 -20.41 -1.66
CA PRO A 259 4.07 -18.96 -1.64
C PRO A 259 5.22 -18.35 -0.82
N ASP A 260 5.71 -17.19 -1.25
CA ASP A 260 6.73 -16.42 -0.54
C ASP A 260 6.33 -16.31 0.93
N ARG A 261 7.11 -16.94 1.82
CA ARG A 261 6.79 -17.02 3.24
C ARG A 261 6.72 -15.63 3.86
N ALA A 262 7.57 -14.70 3.42
CA ALA A 262 7.57 -13.33 3.92
C ALA A 262 6.29 -12.59 3.48
N GLU A 263 5.89 -12.73 2.22
CA GLU A 263 4.65 -12.15 1.71
C GLU A 263 3.41 -12.77 2.39
N PHE A 264 3.39 -14.09 2.58
CA PHE A 264 2.34 -14.77 3.34
C PHE A 264 2.24 -14.22 4.78
N GLN A 265 3.38 -14.12 5.48
CA GLN A 265 3.42 -13.59 6.85
C GLN A 265 2.94 -12.15 6.95
N ASN A 266 3.23 -11.32 5.95
CA ASN A 266 2.76 -9.94 5.90
C ASN A 266 1.24 -9.82 5.73
N ASN A 267 0.61 -10.77 5.03
CA ASN A 267 -0.84 -10.79 4.80
C ASN A 267 -1.66 -11.39 5.95
N LEU A 268 -1.03 -12.03 6.95
CA LEU A 268 -1.73 -12.64 8.09
C LEU A 268 -2.53 -11.64 8.94
N GLY A 269 -2.28 -10.33 8.81
CA GLY A 269 -3.00 -9.27 9.51
C GLY A 269 -4.18 -8.66 8.73
N GLY A 270 -4.48 -9.16 7.53
CA GLY A 270 -5.46 -8.58 6.60
C GLY A 270 -4.82 -8.00 5.34
N PRO A 271 -5.65 -7.42 4.44
CA PRO A 271 -5.18 -6.94 3.15
C PRO A 271 -4.19 -5.78 3.30
N LEU A 272 -3.17 -5.78 2.44
CA LEU A 272 -2.18 -4.72 2.32
C LEU A 272 -2.58 -3.76 1.19
N SER A 273 -2.02 -2.55 1.19
CA SER A 273 -2.28 -1.58 0.12
C SER A 273 -1.70 -2.05 -1.22
N GLU A 274 -2.28 -1.62 -2.35
CA GLU A 274 -1.72 -1.91 -3.68
C GLU A 274 -0.31 -1.32 -3.81
N ARG A 275 -0.17 -0.02 -3.49
CA ARG A 275 1.12 0.67 -3.41
C ARG A 275 1.65 0.59 -1.97
N ARG A 276 2.84 0.00 -1.82
CA ARG A 276 3.50 -0.23 -0.51
C ARG A 276 4.90 0.35 -0.42
N ALA A 277 5.40 0.90 -1.53
CA ALA A 277 6.79 1.25 -1.71
C ALA A 277 6.94 2.34 -2.78
N GLY A 278 8.18 2.77 -3.02
CA GLY A 278 8.49 3.82 -3.99
C GLY A 278 8.07 5.21 -3.52
N PHE A 279 7.93 5.41 -2.21
CA PHE A 279 7.63 6.71 -1.63
C PHE A 279 8.93 7.51 -1.47
N ILE A 280 8.97 8.73 -2.00
CA ILE A 280 10.17 9.57 -1.89
C ILE A 280 10.46 9.93 -0.43
N LEU A 281 9.42 10.03 0.39
CA LEU A 281 9.49 10.29 1.81
C LEU A 281 8.27 9.68 2.50
N ALA A 282 8.48 8.93 3.58
CA ALA A 282 7.41 8.47 4.46
C ALA A 282 7.93 8.23 5.87
N ILE A 283 7.12 8.54 6.88
CA ILE A 283 7.29 8.03 8.25
C ILE A 283 6.66 6.64 8.35
N GLN A 284 7.17 5.85 9.28
CA GLN A 284 6.65 4.52 9.56
C GLN A 284 6.03 4.45 10.94
N HIS A 285 4.87 3.82 11.03
CA HIS A 285 4.17 3.52 12.25
C HIS A 285 3.57 2.12 12.18
N ASP A 286 3.16 1.60 13.31
CA ASP A 286 2.65 0.24 13.45
C ASP A 286 1.12 0.19 13.66
N THR A 287 0.40 1.27 13.31
CA THR A 287 -1.07 1.23 13.30
C THR A 287 -1.53 0.18 12.29
N VAL A 288 -2.51 -0.63 12.67
CA VAL A 288 -3.10 -1.63 11.78
C VAL A 288 -4.29 -1.01 11.06
N LEU A 289 -4.09 -0.61 9.80
CA LEU A 289 -5.12 -0.02 8.95
C LEU A 289 -5.57 -0.99 7.87
N ARG A 290 -6.75 -0.82 7.30
CA ARG A 290 -7.11 -1.41 6.00
C ARG A 290 -6.65 -0.49 4.88
N PRO A 291 -6.47 -0.99 3.65
CA PRO A 291 -6.17 -0.14 2.50
C PRO A 291 -7.18 1.01 2.33
N SER A 292 -8.46 0.72 2.56
CA SER A 292 -9.56 1.69 2.51
C SER A 292 -9.67 2.63 3.72
N GLU A 293 -8.85 2.41 4.75
CA GLU A 293 -8.70 3.30 5.91
C GLU A 293 -7.44 4.17 5.79
N CYS A 294 -6.59 3.91 4.79
CA CYS A 294 -5.52 4.83 4.41
C CYS A 294 -6.09 6.03 3.64
N GLY A 295 -5.33 7.11 3.55
CA GLY A 295 -5.69 8.39 2.93
C GLY A 295 -6.14 9.46 3.93
N GLY A 296 -6.52 9.04 5.14
CA GLY A 296 -6.93 9.93 6.22
C GLY A 296 -5.74 10.47 7.04
N PRO A 297 -6.01 11.44 7.94
CA PRO A 297 -4.97 11.99 8.79
C PRO A 297 -4.51 10.96 9.83
N ILE A 298 -3.27 11.11 10.29
CA ILE A 298 -2.75 10.49 11.51
C ILE A 298 -2.36 11.62 12.46
N VAL A 299 -2.74 11.48 13.73
CA VAL A 299 -2.58 12.51 14.77
C VAL A 299 -1.71 12.04 15.91
N ASP A 300 -1.10 13.01 16.60
CA ASP A 300 -0.47 12.81 17.90
C ASP A 300 -1.48 12.85 19.07
N LEU A 301 -0.98 12.81 20.31
CA LEU A 301 -1.80 12.88 21.52
C LEU A 301 -2.49 14.25 21.75
N ASP A 302 -2.04 15.30 21.08
CA ASP A 302 -2.68 16.62 21.11
C ASP A 302 -3.77 16.76 20.04
N GLY A 303 -4.05 15.68 19.29
CA GLY A 303 -4.99 15.65 18.19
C GLY A 303 -4.53 16.41 16.95
N LYS A 304 -3.25 16.79 16.87
CA LYS A 304 -2.69 17.50 15.72
C LYS A 304 -2.24 16.53 14.65
N VAL A 305 -2.53 16.85 13.40
CA VAL A 305 -2.17 16.02 12.24
C VAL A 305 -0.68 16.10 11.98
N ILE A 306 -0.01 14.95 12.12
CA ILE A 306 1.43 14.78 11.86
C ILE A 306 1.70 14.20 10.47
N GLY A 307 0.67 13.75 9.77
CA GLY A 307 0.76 13.26 8.40
C GLY A 307 -0.54 12.72 7.84
N ILE A 308 -0.46 12.20 6.61
CA ILE A 308 -1.55 11.50 5.92
C ILE A 308 -1.14 10.03 5.72
N ASN A 309 -1.94 9.09 6.20
CA ASN A 309 -1.69 7.66 5.99
C ASN A 309 -1.74 7.36 4.49
N ILE A 310 -0.70 6.74 3.90
CA ILE A 310 -0.65 6.46 2.47
C ILE A 310 -0.70 4.96 2.16
N ALA A 311 -0.16 4.12 3.04
CA ALA A 311 -0.14 2.68 2.79
C ALA A 311 -0.10 1.86 4.07
N ARG A 312 -0.73 0.70 4.03
CA ARG A 312 -0.34 -0.45 4.84
C ARG A 312 0.58 -1.33 4.03
N ALA A 313 1.84 -1.43 4.45
CA ALA A 313 2.88 -2.12 3.70
C ALA A 313 3.16 -3.55 4.19
N GLY A 314 2.88 -3.83 5.47
CA GLY A 314 3.08 -5.14 6.05
C GLY A 314 2.18 -5.42 7.25
N ARG A 315 2.54 -6.46 8.01
CA ARG A 315 1.77 -6.88 9.19
C ARG A 315 1.80 -5.85 10.32
N VAL A 316 2.95 -5.23 10.53
CA VAL A 316 3.24 -4.25 11.60
C VAL A 316 3.80 -2.95 11.02
N GLU A 317 3.57 -2.71 9.72
CA GLU A 317 4.18 -1.61 8.99
C GLU A 317 3.13 -0.88 8.16
N SER A 318 2.90 0.37 8.55
CA SER A 318 2.12 1.35 7.82
C SER A 318 2.95 2.61 7.62
N TYR A 319 2.66 3.32 6.53
CA TYR A 319 3.37 4.52 6.12
C TYR A 319 2.42 5.70 6.08
N ALA A 320 2.90 6.84 6.55
CA ALA A 320 2.26 8.13 6.40
C ALA A 320 3.23 9.14 5.78
N LEU A 321 2.70 10.05 4.97
CA LEU A 321 3.45 11.17 4.45
C LEU A 321 3.48 12.29 5.51
N PRO A 322 4.65 12.85 5.86
CA PRO A 322 4.75 13.88 6.90
C PRO A 322 3.92 15.13 6.59
N ALA A 323 3.34 15.73 7.63
CA ALA A 323 2.51 16.93 7.53
C ALA A 323 3.20 18.07 6.76
N ALA A 324 4.46 18.37 7.05
CA ALA A 324 5.22 19.41 6.36
C ALA A 324 5.25 19.21 4.84
N THR A 325 5.44 17.96 4.39
CA THR A 325 5.46 17.59 2.96
C THR A 325 4.08 17.69 2.34
N VAL A 326 3.04 17.25 3.04
CA VAL A 326 1.66 17.37 2.54
C VAL A 326 1.30 18.86 2.38
N ARG A 327 1.60 19.68 3.39
CA ARG A 327 1.31 21.12 3.39
C ARG A 327 2.01 21.88 2.27
N SER A 328 3.28 21.58 1.99
CA SER A 328 4.01 22.23 0.90
C SER A 328 3.41 21.93 -0.48
N MET A 329 2.70 20.80 -0.62
CA MET A 329 2.08 20.40 -1.88
C MET A 329 0.65 20.92 -2.06
N LEU A 330 -0.03 21.39 -1.00
CA LEU A 330 -1.42 21.82 -1.10
C LEU A 330 -1.66 22.91 -2.16
N PRO A 331 -0.84 23.97 -2.28
CA PRO A 331 -1.05 25.00 -3.31
C PRO A 331 -0.98 24.46 -4.74
N ASP A 332 0.00 23.59 -5.03
CA ASP A 332 0.18 22.97 -6.34
C ASP A 332 -0.95 21.99 -6.67
N LEU A 333 -1.43 21.25 -5.66
CA LEU A 333 -2.56 20.33 -5.80
C LEU A 333 -3.91 21.04 -5.94
N MET A 334 -4.10 22.20 -5.30
CA MET A 334 -5.34 22.99 -5.35
C MET A 334 -5.46 23.84 -6.63
N SER A 335 -4.34 24.34 -7.15
CA SER A 335 -4.30 25.24 -8.32
C SER A 335 -4.58 24.55 -9.66
N GLY A 336 -4.64 23.21 -9.69
CA GLY A 336 -4.77 22.44 -10.92
C GLY A 336 -3.47 22.29 -11.72
N LYS A 337 -2.33 22.78 -11.22
CA LYS A 337 -1.00 22.56 -11.82
C LYS A 337 -0.69 21.06 -11.96
N LEU A 338 -1.16 20.27 -11.02
CA LEU A 338 -1.06 18.81 -11.01
C LEU A 338 -2.39 18.14 -11.42
N ALA A 339 -3.18 18.79 -12.28
CA ALA A 339 -4.45 18.24 -12.73
C ALA A 339 -4.27 16.82 -13.31
N PRO A 340 -5.21 15.91 -13.02
CA PRO A 340 -5.16 14.57 -13.59
C PRO A 340 -5.22 14.65 -15.12
N MET A 341 -4.22 14.07 -15.80
CA MET A 341 -4.22 14.01 -17.27
C MET A 341 -5.48 13.30 -17.78
N PRO A 342 -6.12 13.79 -18.86
CA PRO A 342 -7.25 13.11 -19.47
C PRO A 342 -6.86 11.68 -19.88
N VAL A 343 -7.75 10.72 -19.62
CA VAL A 343 -7.55 9.30 -19.96
C VAL A 343 -7.21 9.10 -21.45
N ALA A 344 -7.61 10.03 -22.32
CA ALA A 344 -7.36 10.00 -23.76
C ALA A 344 -5.86 10.17 -24.15
N GLU A 345 -5.05 10.86 -23.37
CA GLU A 345 -3.63 11.10 -23.73
C GLU A 345 -2.69 9.95 -23.35
N LYS A 346 -3.11 9.06 -22.44
CA LYS A 346 -2.34 7.85 -22.10
C LYS A 346 -2.19 6.87 -23.26
N ILE A 347 -3.03 6.99 -24.30
CA ILE A 347 -2.96 6.16 -25.51
C ILE A 347 -2.05 6.81 -26.56
N ALA A 348 -1.96 8.14 -26.61
CA ALA A 348 -1.16 8.86 -27.59
C ALA A 348 0.35 8.72 -27.33
N ASP A 349 0.80 8.77 -26.08
CA ASP A 349 2.23 8.64 -25.72
C ASP A 349 2.79 7.21 -25.87
N LYS A 350 1.92 6.19 -26.04
CA LYS A 350 2.35 4.82 -26.39
C LYS A 350 2.30 4.53 -27.88
N ALA A 351 1.70 5.40 -28.69
CA ALA A 351 1.54 5.20 -30.13
C ALA A 351 2.53 6.01 -30.99
N ALA A 352 3.30 6.92 -30.40
CA ALA A 352 4.32 7.70 -31.12
C ALA A 352 5.63 6.90 -31.30
N VAL A 353 5.56 5.79 -32.03
CA VAL A 353 6.72 5.29 -32.79
C VAL A 353 6.66 5.99 -34.15
N PRO A 354 7.67 6.78 -34.56
CA PRO A 354 7.66 7.40 -35.86
C PRO A 354 7.81 6.32 -36.92
N THR A 355 6.76 6.09 -37.70
CA THR A 355 6.83 5.35 -38.96
C THR A 355 7.78 6.08 -39.90
N ALA A 356 8.92 5.46 -40.19
CA ALA A 356 9.85 5.92 -41.21
C ALA A 356 9.15 5.98 -42.58
N GLU A 357 9.26 7.13 -43.26
CA GLU A 357 8.84 7.30 -44.66
C GLU A 357 9.71 6.41 -45.57
N PRO A 358 9.13 5.74 -46.58
CA PRO A 358 9.91 4.97 -47.53
C PRO A 358 10.64 5.89 -48.51
N GLU A 359 11.95 5.64 -48.66
CA GLU A 359 12.85 6.32 -49.58
C GLU A 359 12.29 6.38 -51.02
N LYS A 360 12.35 7.58 -51.61
CA LYS A 360 12.18 7.80 -53.05
C LYS A 360 13.26 7.02 -53.80
N LYS A 361 12.86 6.02 -54.58
CA LYS A 361 13.72 5.46 -55.63
C LYS A 361 13.95 6.52 -56.70
N VAL A 362 15.21 6.92 -56.84
CA VAL A 362 15.73 7.58 -58.04
C VAL A 362 15.90 6.51 -59.11
N GLN A 363 15.12 6.60 -60.19
CA GLN A 363 15.47 6.17 -61.54
C GLN A 363 14.92 7.19 -62.52
#